data_AF-W6NJK4-F1
#
_entry.id   AF-W6NJK4-F1
#
_cell.length_a   1.000
_cell.length_b   1.000
_cell.length_c   1.000
_cell.angle_alpha   90.00
_cell.angle_beta   90.00
_cell.angle_gamma   90.00
#
_symmetry.space_group_name_H-M   'P 1'
#
loop_
_entity.id
_entity.type
_entity.pdbx_description
1 polymer ?
#
loop_
_entity_poly.entity_id
_entity_poly.type
_entity_poly.pdbx_seq_one_letter_code
_entity_poly.pdbx_strand_id
1 'polypeptide(L)'
;MLLFLILSTALIGGSEAGITDLNCTEMVGGSAKYAQSAVNCNNKISDAACLVIYTTAVKANDDTDRNEKCDGNPVNPALVKAAIDICPKTCGYCCLTPAFMCQNKLQPRVPCSSVTQDMCGNPYWKTILEEDCPKTCGFCNS
;
A
#
# COMPACT_ATOMS: atom_id res chain seq x y z
N MET A 1 -30.53 26.95 47.55
CA MET A 1 -30.66 27.33 46.13
C MET A 1 -29.42 26.79 45.41
N LEU A 2 -29.51 25.55 44.91
CA LEU A 2 -28.38 24.84 44.28
C LEU A 2 -28.21 25.34 42.84
N LEU A 3 -27.05 25.92 42.53
CA LEU A 3 -26.61 26.13 41.14
C LEU A 3 -25.91 24.85 40.67
N PHE A 4 -26.57 24.08 39.80
CA PHE A 4 -25.95 22.97 39.09
C PHE A 4 -25.16 23.52 37.89
N LEU A 5 -23.82 23.50 37.99
CA LEU A 5 -22.93 23.80 36.87
C LEU A 5 -22.85 22.57 35.96
N ILE A 6 -23.52 22.65 34.81
CA ILE A 6 -23.50 21.61 33.79
C ILE A 6 -22.19 21.78 32.99
N LEU A 7 -21.19 20.96 33.29
CA LEU A 7 -19.93 20.94 32.55
C LEU A 7 -20.13 20.10 31.28
N SER A 8 -20.55 20.72 30.19
CA SER A 8 -20.66 20.06 28.88
C SER A 8 -19.26 19.80 28.33
N THR A 9 -18.76 18.57 28.49
CA THR A 9 -17.55 18.11 27.77
C THR A 9 -17.91 17.97 26.29
N ALA A 10 -17.60 19.00 25.51
CA ALA A 10 -17.58 18.90 24.06
C ALA A 10 -16.48 17.89 23.67
N LEU A 11 -16.88 16.67 23.29
CA LEU A 11 -16.00 15.80 22.51
C LEU A 11 -15.78 16.49 21.17
N ILE A 12 -14.66 17.20 21.06
CA ILE A 12 -14.13 17.62 19.77
C ILE A 12 -13.73 16.33 19.07
N GLY A 13 -14.60 15.82 18.20
CA GLY A 13 -14.26 14.77 17.25
C GLY A 13 -13.22 15.33 16.30
N GLY A 14 -11.94 15.18 16.64
CA GLY A 14 -10.87 15.38 15.69
C GLY A 14 -11.07 14.38 14.56
N SER A 15 -11.28 14.87 13.34
CA SER A 15 -11.10 14.04 12.16
C SER A 15 -9.60 13.77 12.06
N GLU A 16 -9.16 12.62 12.55
CA GLU A 16 -7.84 12.09 12.21
C GLU A 16 -7.83 11.96 10.68
N ALA A 17 -7.06 12.81 9.99
CA ALA A 17 -6.87 12.71 8.55
C ALA A 17 -5.96 11.49 8.30
N GLY A 18 -6.57 10.31 8.23
CA GLY A 18 -5.91 9.03 7.98
C GLY A 18 -6.32 8.43 6.65
N ILE A 19 -5.57 7.43 6.20
CA ILE A 19 -5.85 6.65 4.99
C ILE A 19 -7.28 6.09 5.06
N THR A 20 -8.10 6.36 4.05
CA THR A 20 -9.49 5.90 4.00
C THR A 20 -9.62 4.49 3.44
N ASP A 21 -8.82 4.16 2.42
CA ASP A 21 -8.70 2.79 1.89
C ASP A 21 -7.48 2.06 2.49
N LEU A 22 -7.73 1.15 3.44
CA LEU A 22 -6.69 0.41 4.15
C LEU A 22 -6.00 -0.69 3.31
N ASN A 23 -6.35 -0.87 2.04
CA ASN A 23 -5.62 -1.78 1.17
C ASN A 23 -4.11 -1.46 1.11
N CYS A 24 -3.29 -2.51 1.17
CA CYS A 24 -1.83 -2.43 1.21
C CYS A 24 -1.24 -1.61 2.38
N THR A 25 -1.97 -1.44 3.47
CA THR A 25 -1.47 -0.79 4.69
C THR A 25 -1.05 -1.79 5.77
N GLU A 26 -0.26 -1.31 6.73
CA GLU A 26 0.10 -1.98 7.97
C GLU A 26 0.02 -0.99 9.14
N MET A 27 -0.19 -1.48 10.36
CA MET A 27 -0.27 -0.64 11.56
C MET A 27 1.13 -0.39 12.12
N VAL A 28 1.56 0.87 12.14
CA VAL A 28 2.86 1.30 12.67
C VAL A 28 2.64 2.40 13.70
N GLY A 29 2.93 2.11 14.97
CA GLY A 29 2.78 3.10 16.04
C GLY A 29 1.33 3.54 16.29
N GLY A 30 0.35 2.70 15.96
CA GLY A 30 -1.08 3.00 16.13
C GLY A 30 -1.75 3.66 14.92
N SER A 31 -0.99 4.01 13.88
CA SER A 31 -1.50 4.60 12.64
C SER A 31 -1.37 3.63 11.47
N ALA A 32 -2.35 3.64 10.56
CA ALA A 32 -2.25 2.91 9.31
C ALA A 32 -1.23 3.63 8.40
N LYS A 33 -0.27 2.86 7.87
CA LYS A 33 0.74 3.34 6.93
C LYS A 33 0.84 2.40 5.75
N TYR A 34 1.21 2.90 4.58
CA TYR A 34 1.43 2.02 3.44
C TYR A 34 2.62 1.08 3.69
N ALA A 35 2.37 -0.23 3.58
CA ALA A 35 3.42 -1.23 3.67
C ALA A 35 4.37 -1.12 2.48
N GLN A 36 5.57 -1.68 2.58
CA GLN A 36 6.49 -1.75 1.44
C GLN A 36 5.86 -2.43 0.21
N SER A 37 4.93 -3.37 0.44
CA SER A 37 4.16 -4.04 -0.62
C SER A 37 3.18 -3.15 -1.38
N ALA A 38 2.90 -1.93 -0.91
CA ALA A 38 2.10 -0.96 -1.65
C ALA A 38 2.82 -0.41 -2.89
N VAL A 39 4.16 -0.41 -2.88
CA VAL A 39 5.01 0.30 -3.86
C VAL A 39 6.13 -0.57 -4.47
N ASN A 40 6.13 -1.88 -4.23
CA ASN A 40 7.19 -2.81 -4.66
C ASN A 40 7.04 -3.36 -6.08
N CYS A 41 6.13 -2.80 -6.88
CA CYS A 41 5.93 -3.12 -8.28
C CYS A 41 6.21 -1.90 -9.17
N ASN A 42 6.17 -2.09 -10.49
CA ASN A 42 6.20 -1.00 -11.45
C ASN A 42 4.79 -0.64 -11.94
N ASN A 43 4.61 0.62 -12.30
CA ASN A 43 3.44 1.05 -13.07
C ASN A 43 3.45 0.40 -14.47
N LYS A 44 2.28 0.29 -15.12
CA LYS A 44 2.19 -0.21 -16.50
C LYS A 44 2.55 0.84 -17.54
N ILE A 45 2.44 2.12 -17.17
CA ILE A 45 2.96 3.27 -17.91
C ILE A 45 4.08 3.94 -17.10
N SER A 46 4.74 4.95 -17.66
CA SER A 46 5.84 5.63 -16.96
C SER A 46 5.35 6.32 -15.67
N ASP A 47 6.24 6.38 -14.66
CA ASP A 47 5.95 7.08 -13.40
C ASP A 47 5.53 8.54 -13.65
N ALA A 48 6.15 9.20 -14.64
CA ALA A 48 5.77 10.56 -15.05
C ALA A 48 4.34 10.64 -15.62
N ALA A 49 3.92 9.69 -16.45
CA ALA A 49 2.56 9.65 -16.98
C ALA A 49 1.53 9.36 -15.86
N CYS A 50 1.86 8.47 -14.92
CA CYS A 50 1.03 8.24 -13.75
C CYS A 50 0.89 9.51 -12.89
N LEU A 51 1.96 10.29 -12.72
CA LEU A 51 1.90 11.56 -12.00
C LEU A 51 1.06 12.63 -12.72
N VAL A 52 1.00 12.63 -14.05
CA VAL A 52 0.05 13.50 -14.79
C VAL A 52 -1.40 13.16 -14.44
N ILE A 53 -1.71 11.87 -14.26
CA ILE A 53 -3.07 11.41 -13.96
C ILE A 53 -3.41 11.65 -12.48
N TYR A 54 -2.57 11.12 -11.58
CA TYR A 54 -2.84 10.98 -10.14
C TYR A 54 -2.17 12.03 -9.26
N THR A 55 -1.36 12.93 -9.84
CA THR A 55 -0.66 14.08 -9.21
C THR A 55 0.37 13.76 -8.14
N THR A 56 0.11 12.79 -7.27
CA THR A 56 0.93 12.43 -6.12
C THR A 56 1.07 10.92 -6.04
N ALA A 57 2.29 10.44 -5.84
CA ALA A 57 2.55 9.03 -5.62
C ALA A 57 2.52 8.70 -4.12
N VAL A 58 1.90 7.56 -3.80
CA VAL A 58 1.99 6.91 -2.49
C VAL A 58 3.44 6.52 -2.19
N LYS A 59 3.82 6.60 -0.92
CA LYS A 59 5.13 6.19 -0.41
C LYS A 59 4.96 5.19 0.73
N ALA A 60 5.85 4.20 0.80
CA ALA A 60 5.90 3.31 1.96
C ALA A 60 6.18 4.10 3.25
N ASN A 61 5.60 3.65 4.37
CA ASN A 61 5.67 4.29 5.69
C ASN A 61 5.11 5.73 5.75
N ASP A 62 4.31 6.12 4.76
CA ASP A 62 3.51 7.34 4.74
C ASP A 62 2.07 7.02 5.17
N ASP A 63 1.38 8.00 5.75
CA ASP A 63 0.00 7.95 6.25
C ASP A 63 -0.93 8.95 5.54
N THR A 64 -0.44 9.63 4.49
CA THR A 64 -1.27 10.50 3.67
C THR A 64 -2.24 9.67 2.85
N ASP A 65 -3.51 10.05 2.84
CA ASP A 65 -4.50 9.37 2.01
C ASP A 65 -4.12 9.42 0.52
N ARG A 66 -4.62 8.47 -0.27
CA ARG A 66 -4.33 8.45 -1.70
C ARG A 66 -4.89 9.71 -2.35
N ASN A 67 -4.37 10.03 -3.54
CA ASN A 67 -5.06 10.99 -4.38
C ASN A 67 -6.48 10.46 -4.68
N GLU A 68 -7.50 11.29 -4.57
CA GLU A 68 -8.91 10.92 -4.81
C GLU A 68 -9.17 10.28 -6.19
N LYS A 69 -8.27 10.44 -7.16
CA LYS A 69 -8.37 9.78 -8.46
C LYS A 69 -7.96 8.30 -8.42
N CYS A 70 -7.20 7.88 -7.41
CA CYS A 70 -6.78 6.49 -7.21
C CYS A 70 -7.92 5.62 -6.69
N ASP A 71 -8.72 6.12 -5.76
CA ASP A 71 -9.75 5.36 -5.05
C ASP A 71 -11.11 6.07 -4.99
N GLY A 72 -11.12 7.39 -4.86
CA GLY A 72 -12.34 8.18 -4.75
C GLY A 72 -12.74 8.44 -3.30
N ASN A 73 -13.58 9.45 -3.10
CA ASN A 73 -14.18 9.74 -1.80
C ASN A 73 -15.71 9.89 -1.96
N PRO A 74 -16.51 8.85 -1.62
CA PRO A 74 -16.11 7.57 -1.03
C PRO A 74 -15.37 6.65 -2.03
N VAL A 75 -14.72 5.61 -1.49
CA VAL A 75 -13.98 4.62 -2.27
C VAL A 75 -14.88 3.99 -3.34
N ASN A 76 -14.44 4.11 -4.59
CA ASN A 76 -15.07 3.60 -5.78
C ASN A 76 -14.27 2.40 -6.33
N PRO A 77 -14.82 1.17 -6.31
CA PRO A 77 -14.13 -0.02 -6.79
C PRO A 77 -13.65 0.05 -8.24
N ALA A 78 -14.32 0.83 -9.10
CA ALA A 78 -13.90 1.00 -10.49
C ALA A 78 -12.63 1.86 -10.61
N LEU A 79 -12.47 2.89 -9.75
CA LEU A 79 -11.25 3.69 -9.68
C LEU A 79 -10.10 2.86 -9.12
N VAL A 80 -10.33 2.13 -8.03
CA VAL A 80 -9.35 1.21 -7.45
C VAL A 80 -8.87 0.20 -8.49
N LYS A 81 -9.80 -0.40 -9.25
CA LYS A 81 -9.45 -1.33 -10.33
C LYS A 81 -8.59 -0.65 -11.40
N ALA A 82 -8.96 0.54 -11.86
CA ALA A 82 -8.18 1.28 -12.85
C ALA A 82 -6.77 1.63 -12.32
N ALA A 83 -6.67 2.00 -11.05
CA ALA A 83 -5.40 2.28 -10.38
C ALA A 83 -4.50 1.04 -10.31
N ILE A 84 -5.06 -0.13 -9.94
CA ILE A 84 -4.35 -1.42 -9.96
C ILE A 84 -3.85 -1.76 -11.36
N ASP A 85 -4.69 -1.57 -12.37
CA ASP A 85 -4.40 -1.99 -13.74
C ASP A 85 -3.38 -1.10 -14.46
N ILE A 86 -3.33 0.20 -14.13
CA ILE A 86 -2.54 1.19 -14.89
C ILE A 86 -1.35 1.71 -14.09
N CYS A 87 -1.57 2.16 -12.86
CA CYS A 87 -0.57 2.83 -12.04
C CYS A 87 -0.52 2.30 -10.59
N PRO A 88 -0.36 0.98 -10.39
CA PRO A 88 -0.43 0.38 -9.06
C PRO A 88 0.65 0.88 -8.11
N LYS A 89 1.83 1.25 -8.60
CA LYS A 89 2.90 1.80 -7.76
C LYS A 89 2.56 3.22 -7.30
N THR A 90 2.14 4.08 -8.24
CA THR A 90 1.77 5.47 -7.92
C THR A 90 0.59 5.52 -6.95
N CYS A 91 -0.41 4.68 -7.14
CA CYS A 91 -1.57 4.63 -6.26
C CYS A 91 -1.42 3.69 -5.05
N GLY A 92 -0.25 3.10 -4.80
CA GLY A 92 -0.04 2.30 -3.59
C GLY A 92 -0.86 1.00 -3.54
N TYR A 93 -1.05 0.36 -4.69
CA TYR A 93 -1.83 -0.88 -4.88
C TYR A 93 -1.02 -2.07 -5.37
N CYS A 94 0.32 -2.01 -5.32
CA CYS A 94 1.15 -3.12 -5.80
C CYS A 94 0.78 -4.46 -5.16
N CYS A 95 0.41 -4.49 -3.87
CA CYS A 95 0.04 -5.72 -3.16
C CYS A 95 -1.22 -6.43 -3.71
N LEU A 96 -2.04 -5.71 -4.49
CA LEU A 96 -3.25 -6.24 -5.14
C LEU A 96 -3.01 -6.64 -6.60
N THR A 97 -1.82 -6.40 -7.15
CA THR A 97 -1.50 -6.84 -8.51
C THR A 97 -1.26 -8.35 -8.54
N PRO A 98 -1.65 -9.07 -9.61
CA PRO A 98 -1.55 -10.54 -9.65
C PRO A 98 -0.15 -11.10 -9.37
N ALA A 99 0.90 -10.38 -9.79
CA ALA A 99 2.29 -10.75 -9.53
C ALA A 99 2.65 -10.73 -8.04
N PHE A 100 1.96 -9.94 -7.21
CA PHE A 100 2.29 -9.73 -5.80
C PHE A 100 1.19 -10.23 -4.85
N MET A 101 0.10 -10.80 -5.37
CA MET A 101 -1.09 -11.17 -4.59
C MET A 101 -1.04 -12.61 -4.07
N CYS A 102 -0.01 -12.93 -3.30
CA CYS A 102 0.16 -14.21 -2.57
C CYS A 102 0.89 -13.98 -1.24
N GLN A 103 1.34 -15.06 -0.57
CA GLN A 103 2.12 -14.97 0.66
C GLN A 103 3.53 -15.50 0.45
N ASN A 104 4.49 -14.91 1.16
CA ASN A 104 5.82 -15.49 1.30
C ASN A 104 5.76 -16.74 2.18
N LYS A 105 6.77 -17.60 2.07
CA LYS A 105 6.95 -18.75 2.94
C LYS A 105 7.13 -18.27 4.39
N LEU A 106 6.56 -19.00 5.35
CA LEU A 106 6.67 -18.66 6.78
C LEU A 106 8.12 -18.77 7.30
N GLN A 107 8.88 -19.71 6.76
CA GLN A 107 10.29 -19.95 7.07
C GLN A 107 11.09 -19.99 5.77
N PRO A 108 11.39 -18.82 5.19
CA PRO A 108 12.20 -18.73 3.99
C PRO A 108 13.68 -18.97 4.34
N ARG A 109 14.47 -19.45 3.37
CA ARG A 109 15.92 -19.64 3.52
C ARG A 109 16.64 -18.31 3.73
N VAL A 110 16.10 -17.23 3.17
CA VAL A 110 16.52 -15.84 3.41
C VAL A 110 15.33 -15.02 3.92
N PRO A 111 15.51 -14.15 4.93
CA PRO A 111 14.42 -13.30 5.40
C PRO A 111 13.85 -12.45 4.26
N CYS A 112 12.57 -12.61 3.91
CA CYS A 112 11.97 -11.87 2.80
C CYS A 112 11.91 -10.35 3.02
N SER A 113 12.12 -9.88 4.25
CA SER A 113 12.26 -8.46 4.60
C SER A 113 13.62 -7.87 4.22
N SER A 114 14.65 -8.69 4.03
CA SER A 114 15.98 -8.24 3.57
C SER A 114 16.17 -8.37 2.06
N VAL A 115 15.19 -8.94 1.34
CA VAL A 115 15.26 -9.15 -0.11
C VAL A 115 14.99 -7.82 -0.83
N THR A 116 15.92 -7.42 -1.69
CA THR A 116 15.77 -6.23 -2.54
C THR A 116 15.22 -6.61 -3.92
N GLN A 117 14.70 -5.64 -4.67
CA GLN A 117 14.26 -5.88 -6.05
C GLN A 117 15.41 -6.31 -6.97
N ASP A 118 16.63 -5.83 -6.72
CA ASP A 118 17.82 -6.28 -7.47
C ASP A 118 18.11 -7.77 -7.23
N MET A 119 17.87 -8.28 -6.01
CA MET A 119 17.96 -9.71 -5.73
C MET A 119 16.89 -10.50 -6.49
N CYS A 120 15.66 -9.98 -6.55
CA CYS A 120 14.57 -10.61 -7.32
C CYS A 120 14.89 -10.71 -8.82
N GLY A 121 15.58 -9.71 -9.38
CA GLY A 121 16.03 -9.71 -10.77
C GLY A 121 17.29 -10.55 -11.04
N ASN A 122 17.98 -11.02 -10.00
CA ASN A 122 19.24 -11.74 -10.13
C ASN A 122 18.99 -13.24 -10.42
N PRO A 123 19.49 -13.79 -11.54
CA PRO A 123 19.29 -15.21 -11.89
C PRO A 123 19.78 -16.20 -10.83
N TYR A 124 20.80 -15.85 -10.05
CA TYR A 124 21.32 -16.70 -8.97
C TYR A 124 20.33 -16.86 -7.80
N TRP A 125 19.50 -15.84 -7.56
CA TRP A 125 18.54 -15.81 -6.47
C TRP A 125 17.13 -16.20 -6.91
N LYS A 126 16.82 -16.04 -8.20
CA LYS A 126 15.47 -16.19 -8.76
C LYS A 126 14.75 -17.45 -8.28
N THR A 127 15.32 -18.63 -8.46
CA THR A 127 14.68 -19.90 -8.07
C THR A 127 14.41 -20.00 -6.56
N ILE A 128 15.31 -19.47 -5.73
CA ILE A 128 15.13 -19.46 -4.26
C ILE A 128 14.01 -18.49 -3.89
N LEU A 129 14.00 -17.30 -4.48
CA LEU A 129 13.04 -16.24 -4.16
C LEU A 129 11.65 -16.46 -4.75
N GLU A 130 11.53 -17.18 -5.86
CA GLU A 130 10.25 -17.67 -6.40
C GLU A 130 9.55 -18.61 -5.41
N GLU A 131 10.28 -19.51 -4.75
CA GLU A 131 9.70 -20.42 -3.76
C GLU A 131 9.49 -19.73 -2.40
N ASP A 132 10.49 -18.98 -1.94
CA ASP A 132 10.52 -18.50 -0.56
C ASP A 132 9.84 -17.14 -0.39
N CYS A 133 10.03 -16.24 -1.34
CA CYS A 133 9.61 -14.84 -1.24
C CYS A 133 8.79 -14.34 -2.46
N PRO A 134 7.81 -15.11 -2.99
CA PRO A 134 7.10 -14.76 -4.22
C PRO A 134 6.34 -13.44 -4.10
N LYS A 135 5.75 -13.13 -2.93
CA LYS A 135 5.07 -11.86 -2.67
C LYS A 135 6.05 -10.69 -2.72
N THR A 136 7.26 -10.84 -2.17
CA THR A 136 8.25 -9.75 -2.17
C THR A 136 8.73 -9.44 -3.58
N CYS A 137 8.93 -10.48 -4.40
CA CYS A 137 9.54 -10.37 -5.71
C CYS A 137 8.57 -10.26 -6.90
N GLY A 138 7.27 -10.41 -6.67
CA GLY A 138 6.31 -10.35 -7.77
C GLY A 138 6.20 -11.65 -8.57
N PHE A 139 6.34 -12.80 -7.92
CA PHE A 139 6.30 -14.13 -8.54
C PHE A 139 5.01 -14.92 -8.26
N CYS A 140 3.98 -14.28 -7.73
CA CYS A 140 2.70 -14.94 -7.37
C CYS A 140 1.88 -15.45 -8.58
N ASN A 141 2.29 -15.11 -9.80
CA ASN A 141 1.67 -15.56 -11.06
C ASN A 141 2.57 -16.52 -11.87
N SER A 142 3.62 -17.06 -11.26
CA SER A 142 4.56 -18.00 -11.88
C SER A 142 4.10 -19.45 -11.80
#